data_AF-G6XLU0-F1
#
_entry.id   AF-G6XLU0-F1
#
_cell.length_a   1.000
_cell.length_b   1.000
_cell.length_c   1.000
_cell.angle_alpha   90.00
_cell.angle_beta   90.00
_cell.angle_gamma   90.00
#
_symmetry.space_group_name_H-M   'P 1'
#
loop_
_entity.id
_entity.type
_entity.pdbx_description
1 polymer ?
#
loop_
_entity_poly.entity_id
_entity_poly.type
_entity_poly.pdbx_seq_one_letter_code
_entity_poly.pdbx_strand_id
1 'polypeptide(L)'
;MAEQLRDVGIHNARVVLEPVGRNSAPAIAAAAFLVAETNPDAILWIMAADAAITHEEALKVALEHAVQAAAQDRIVTFGMKPTRPETGYGYIESGAELPGIPGVYEVARFVEKPSAEKAAEFVQDGHYLWNSGMFVARAGVFLSEVETYEPQVYERVRHSVQNRQTDMDFERLEAQSFGSAPDISVDYAIAERTKLAAVVPGNFGWSDIGSWDALWDLSAKDKAGNATFGDVFLDQARNCYVRSDGIVATVAGVEDLIVVVTQDAVMVSHRDRAQDVKHMVERLKKSGRKEALTHNRCYRPWGFYESLIQADRFQVKRIVVEPGEKLSLQKHFHRAEHWVVVGGTALVTRDEDKVMVRENESIYLPLGCVHRLENPGKIPLTLIEVQSGPYLGEDDIVRIEDIYARN
;
A
#
# COMPACT_ATOMS: atom_id res chain seq x y z
N MET A 1 4.82 -2.13 3.98
CA MET A 1 3.86 -2.40 5.08
C MET A 1 4.55 -2.90 6.34
N ALA A 2 5.07 -4.13 6.40
CA ALA A 2 5.69 -4.66 7.63
C ALA A 2 6.79 -3.75 8.22
N GLU A 3 7.68 -3.21 7.39
CA GLU A 3 8.68 -2.23 7.85
C GLU A 3 8.06 -0.91 8.30
N GLN A 4 7.10 -0.36 7.55
CA GLN A 4 6.40 0.87 7.94
C GLN A 4 5.70 0.71 9.31
N LEU A 5 5.17 -0.47 9.62
CA LEU A 5 4.59 -0.79 10.93
C LEU A 5 5.67 -0.84 12.01
N ARG A 6 6.84 -1.44 11.73
CA ARG A 6 7.98 -1.44 12.66
C ARG A 6 8.53 -0.03 12.92
N ASP A 7 8.60 0.82 11.90
CA ASP A 7 9.06 2.21 12.02
C ASP A 7 8.19 3.03 12.99
N VAL A 8 6.91 2.68 13.13
CA VAL A 8 5.97 3.29 14.08
C VAL A 8 5.80 2.48 15.38
N GLY A 9 6.65 1.48 15.62
CA GLY A 9 6.69 0.69 16.86
C GLY A 9 5.65 -0.44 16.95
N ILE A 10 5.02 -0.82 15.84
CA ILE A 10 4.08 -1.94 15.78
C ILE A 10 4.83 -3.21 15.35
N HIS A 11 5.06 -4.11 16.31
CA HIS A 11 5.83 -5.34 16.09
C HIS A 11 5.00 -6.61 15.97
N ASN A 12 3.72 -6.58 16.36
CA ASN A 12 2.85 -7.77 16.42
C ASN A 12 1.68 -7.69 15.43
N ALA A 13 1.87 -7.02 14.30
CA ALA A 13 0.86 -6.96 13.26
C ALA A 13 0.77 -8.31 12.51
N ARG A 14 -0.45 -8.78 12.27
CA ARG A 14 -0.70 -9.93 11.39
C ARG A 14 -0.79 -9.44 9.96
N VAL A 15 0.10 -9.90 9.08
CA VAL A 15 0.09 -9.52 7.66
C VAL A 15 -0.47 -10.67 6.83
N VAL A 16 -1.65 -10.48 6.25
CA VAL A 16 -2.28 -11.48 5.39
C VAL A 16 -1.87 -11.23 3.94
N LEU A 17 -1.37 -12.26 3.28
CA LEU A 17 -0.92 -12.18 1.89
C LEU A 17 -1.91 -12.88 0.97
N GLU A 18 -2.53 -12.07 0.13
CA GLU A 18 -3.39 -12.54 -0.95
C GLU A 18 -2.53 -13.08 -2.11
N PRO A 19 -2.81 -14.29 -2.60
CA PRO A 19 -2.07 -14.89 -3.72
C PRO A 19 -2.39 -14.23 -5.06
N VAL A 20 -3.55 -13.56 -5.16
CA VAL A 20 -4.03 -12.83 -6.33
C VAL A 20 -5.06 -11.79 -5.87
N GLY A 21 -5.11 -10.62 -6.50
CA GLY A 21 -6.12 -9.61 -6.18
C GLY A 21 -7.52 -10.08 -6.56
N ARG A 22 -8.47 -10.00 -5.62
CA ARG A 22 -9.90 -10.31 -5.81
C ARG A 22 -10.84 -9.20 -5.30
N ASN A 23 -10.31 -7.97 -5.22
CA ASN A 23 -11.02 -6.79 -4.72
C ASN A 23 -11.39 -6.91 -3.22
N SER A 24 -12.16 -5.96 -2.69
CA SER A 24 -12.25 -5.75 -1.23
C SER A 24 -13.09 -6.80 -0.50
N ALA A 25 -14.14 -7.38 -1.09
CA ALA A 25 -14.99 -8.31 -0.34
C ALA A 25 -14.24 -9.59 0.09
N PRO A 26 -13.49 -10.29 -0.78
CA PRO A 26 -12.70 -11.46 -0.39
C PRO A 26 -11.58 -11.12 0.62
N ALA A 27 -10.93 -9.97 0.48
CA ALA A 27 -9.89 -9.52 1.41
C ALA A 27 -10.45 -9.28 2.83
N ILE A 28 -11.57 -8.57 2.92
CA ILE A 28 -12.24 -8.29 4.21
C ILE A 28 -12.79 -9.58 4.82
N ALA A 29 -13.37 -10.48 4.01
CA ALA A 29 -13.85 -11.78 4.48
C ALA A 29 -12.70 -12.62 5.06
N ALA A 30 -11.52 -12.61 4.42
CA ALA A 30 -10.35 -13.33 4.92
C ALA A 30 -9.91 -12.80 6.30
N ALA A 31 -9.84 -11.48 6.46
CA ALA A 31 -9.54 -10.84 7.74
C ALA A 31 -10.60 -11.18 8.80
N ALA A 32 -11.89 -11.13 8.44
CA ALA A 32 -12.99 -11.45 9.33
C ALA A 32 -12.95 -12.91 9.80
N PHE A 33 -12.69 -13.88 8.92
CA PHE A 33 -12.50 -15.28 9.31
C PHE A 33 -11.33 -15.45 10.28
N LEU A 34 -10.18 -14.84 9.99
CA LEU A 34 -8.98 -14.93 10.85
C LEU A 34 -9.17 -14.34 12.24
N VAL A 35 -10.00 -13.29 12.37
CA VAL A 35 -10.36 -12.72 13.68
C VAL A 35 -11.41 -13.59 14.36
N ALA A 36 -12.42 -14.04 13.62
CA ALA A 36 -13.52 -14.86 14.13
C ALA A 36 -13.08 -16.24 14.67
N GLU A 37 -11.92 -16.77 14.22
CA GLU A 37 -11.28 -17.95 14.82
C GLU A 37 -11.04 -17.79 16.33
N THR A 38 -10.81 -16.57 16.81
CA THR A 38 -10.56 -16.27 18.23
C THR A 38 -11.72 -15.55 18.90
N ASN A 39 -12.36 -14.62 18.18
CA ASN A 39 -13.48 -13.84 18.70
C ASN A 39 -14.44 -13.45 17.56
N PRO A 40 -15.54 -14.20 17.34
CA PRO A 40 -16.54 -13.86 16.32
C PRO A 40 -17.30 -12.57 16.63
N ASP A 41 -17.31 -12.13 17.89
CA ASP A 41 -17.92 -10.87 18.34
C ASP A 41 -16.98 -9.67 18.24
N ALA A 42 -15.76 -9.84 17.74
CA ALA A 42 -14.83 -8.74 17.53
C ALA A 42 -15.41 -7.73 16.53
N ILE A 43 -15.34 -6.45 16.89
CA ILE A 43 -15.70 -5.34 16.00
C ILE A 43 -14.48 -5.03 15.13
N LEU A 44 -14.68 -5.15 13.82
CA LEU A 44 -13.68 -4.82 12.81
C LEU A 44 -13.88 -3.37 12.40
N TRP A 45 -12.80 -2.60 12.35
CA TRP A 45 -12.75 -1.35 11.60
C TRP A 45 -11.93 -1.58 10.34
N ILE A 46 -12.60 -1.43 9.20
CA ILE A 46 -12.10 -1.70 7.87
C ILE A 46 -11.89 -0.36 7.18
N MET A 47 -10.68 -0.11 6.69
CA MET A 47 -10.36 1.09 5.95
C MET A 47 -9.28 0.82 4.90
N ALA A 48 -9.28 1.63 3.85
CA ALA A 48 -8.19 1.62 2.88
C ALA A 48 -6.94 2.24 3.50
N ALA A 49 -5.77 1.64 3.25
CA ALA A 49 -4.50 2.05 3.85
C ALA A 49 -3.97 3.40 3.29
N ASP A 50 -4.58 3.90 2.22
CA ASP A 50 -4.25 5.13 1.51
C ASP A 50 -5.20 6.29 1.82
N ALA A 51 -6.16 6.13 2.74
CA ALA A 51 -7.03 7.21 3.16
C ALA A 51 -6.28 8.26 4.02
N ALA A 52 -6.45 9.54 3.70
CA ALA A 52 -6.01 10.65 4.55
C ALA A 52 -7.13 11.06 5.51
N ILE A 53 -6.78 11.30 6.77
CA ILE A 53 -7.67 11.85 7.80
C ILE A 53 -6.90 12.95 8.55
N THR A 54 -7.46 14.16 8.61
CA THR A 54 -6.74 15.32 9.17
C THR A 54 -7.23 15.76 10.55
N HIS A 55 -8.36 15.22 11.04
CA HIS A 55 -8.92 15.58 12.35
C HIS A 55 -9.19 14.34 13.22
N GLU A 56 -8.15 13.87 13.90
CA GLU A 56 -8.18 12.64 14.70
C GLU A 56 -9.22 12.64 15.82
N GLU A 57 -9.43 13.78 16.51
CA GLU A 57 -10.42 13.85 17.59
C GLU A 57 -11.86 13.70 17.08
N ALA A 58 -12.16 14.27 15.91
CA ALA A 58 -13.47 14.07 15.27
C ALA A 58 -13.65 12.62 14.78
N LEU A 59 -12.57 11.98 14.33
CA LEU A 59 -12.59 10.56 13.96
C LEU A 59 -12.89 9.68 15.18
N LYS A 60 -12.28 9.93 16.35
CA LYS A 60 -12.53 9.14 17.57
C LYS A 60 -14.01 9.16 17.95
N VAL A 61 -14.64 10.34 17.95
CA VAL A 61 -16.08 10.49 18.23
C VAL A 61 -16.93 9.72 17.21
N ALA A 62 -16.60 9.82 15.92
CA ALA A 62 -17.31 9.09 14.88
C ALA A 62 -17.16 7.55 15.04
N LEU A 63 -15.96 7.09 15.39
CA LEU A 63 -15.67 5.68 15.65
C LEU A 63 -16.43 5.15 16.86
N GLU A 64 -16.55 5.93 17.94
CA GLU A 64 -17.33 5.55 19.12
C GLU A 64 -18.80 5.27 18.77
N HIS A 65 -19.43 6.15 17.98
CA HIS A 65 -20.79 5.92 17.49
C HIS A 65 -20.88 4.71 16.57
N ALA A 66 -19.90 4.52 15.68
CA ALA A 66 -19.88 3.37 14.79
C ALA A 66 -19.72 2.05 15.54
N VAL A 67 -18.88 2.00 16.58
CA VAL A 67 -18.69 0.84 17.45
C VAL A 67 -19.97 0.53 18.22
N GLN A 68 -20.67 1.55 18.75
CA GLN A 68 -21.96 1.36 19.43
C GLN A 68 -23.02 0.76 18.51
N ALA A 69 -23.12 1.22 17.27
CA ALA A 69 -24.05 0.68 16.29
C ALA A 69 -23.65 -0.72 15.81
N ALA A 70 -22.36 -0.98 15.59
CA ALA A 70 -21.87 -2.31 15.22
C ALA A 70 -22.10 -3.36 16.32
N ALA A 71 -22.04 -2.96 17.60
CA ALA A 71 -22.40 -3.81 18.73
C ALA A 71 -23.90 -4.19 18.75
N GLN A 72 -24.74 -3.49 17.98
CA GLN A 72 -26.16 -3.79 17.75
C GLN A 72 -26.40 -4.38 16.35
N ASP A 73 -25.42 -5.11 15.83
CA ASP A 73 -25.47 -5.86 14.56
C ASP A 73 -25.66 -5.01 13.30
N ARG A 74 -25.30 -3.72 13.37
CA ARG A 74 -25.24 -2.86 12.19
C ARG A 74 -23.91 -3.01 11.45
N ILE A 75 -23.95 -2.82 10.14
CA ILE A 75 -22.77 -2.62 9.29
C ILE A 75 -22.67 -1.13 9.02
N VAL A 76 -21.74 -0.46 9.69
CA VAL A 76 -21.67 1.00 9.72
C VAL A 76 -20.66 1.48 8.69
N THR A 77 -21.02 2.47 7.89
CA THR A 77 -20.10 3.24 7.04
C THR A 77 -19.97 4.69 7.53
N PHE A 78 -18.96 5.42 7.06
CA PHE A 78 -18.82 6.85 7.31
C PHE A 78 -19.14 7.64 6.06
N GLY A 79 -20.04 8.60 6.19
CA GLY A 79 -20.50 9.45 5.10
C GLY A 79 -19.95 10.87 5.19
N MET A 80 -19.23 11.34 4.17
CA MET A 80 -18.72 12.73 4.14
C MET A 80 -19.71 13.66 3.45
N LYS A 81 -19.81 14.90 3.92
CA LYS A 81 -20.65 15.90 3.24
C LYS A 81 -20.09 16.20 1.84
N PRO A 82 -20.88 16.02 0.77
CA PRO A 82 -20.44 16.36 -0.57
C PRO A 82 -20.21 17.87 -0.71
N THR A 83 -19.08 18.24 -1.31
CA THR A 83 -18.74 19.63 -1.63
C THR A 83 -18.75 19.92 -3.13
N ARG A 84 -18.83 18.88 -3.96
CA ARG A 84 -18.90 18.93 -5.43
C ARG A 84 -19.64 17.70 -5.97
N PRO A 85 -20.12 17.71 -7.22
CA PRO A 85 -20.71 16.53 -7.85
C PRO A 85 -19.61 15.56 -8.33
N GLU A 86 -19.01 14.83 -7.39
CA GLU A 86 -18.01 13.80 -7.70
C GLU A 86 -18.68 12.55 -8.28
N THR A 87 -18.17 12.01 -9.39
CA THR A 87 -18.71 10.79 -10.03
C THR A 87 -17.87 9.56 -9.71
N GLY A 88 -16.65 9.75 -9.18
CA GLY A 88 -15.78 8.67 -8.74
C GLY A 88 -16.17 8.02 -7.41
N TYR A 89 -17.04 8.65 -6.62
CA TYR A 89 -17.44 8.20 -5.29
C TYR A 89 -18.81 7.52 -5.29
N GLY A 90 -19.02 6.61 -4.33
CA GLY A 90 -20.35 6.17 -3.93
C GLY A 90 -21.08 7.25 -3.14
N TYR A 91 -22.41 7.26 -3.22
CA TYR A 91 -23.29 8.14 -2.46
C TYR A 91 -24.22 7.32 -1.57
N ILE A 92 -24.45 7.83 -0.36
CA ILE A 92 -25.28 7.24 0.68
C ILE A 92 -26.42 8.21 0.97
N GLU A 93 -27.65 7.79 0.71
CA GLU A 93 -28.84 8.50 1.14
C GLU A 93 -29.09 8.20 2.62
N SER A 94 -28.98 9.23 3.46
CA SER A 94 -29.23 9.09 4.90
C SER A 94 -30.73 8.95 5.17
N GLY A 95 -31.10 7.88 5.87
CA GLY A 95 -32.47 7.62 6.32
C GLY A 95 -32.75 8.19 7.71
N ALA A 96 -33.65 7.51 8.44
CA ALA A 96 -33.99 7.88 9.81
C ALA A 96 -32.83 7.63 10.78
N GLU A 97 -32.77 8.42 11.85
CA GLU A 97 -31.81 8.20 12.94
C GLU A 97 -32.11 6.87 13.66
N LEU A 98 -31.06 6.12 13.99
CA LEU A 98 -31.19 4.84 14.66
C LEU A 98 -31.70 5.04 16.10
N PRO A 99 -32.74 4.29 16.52
CA PRO A 99 -33.24 4.39 17.88
C PRO A 99 -32.14 4.09 18.92
N GLY A 100 -31.91 5.03 19.83
CA GLY A 100 -30.98 4.85 20.95
C GLY A 100 -29.50 5.09 20.62
N ILE A 101 -29.16 5.50 19.40
CA ILE A 101 -27.77 5.85 19.01
C ILE A 101 -27.76 7.18 18.26
N PRO A 102 -27.77 8.33 18.98
CA PRO A 102 -27.78 9.64 18.35
C PRO A 102 -26.60 9.85 17.40
N GLY A 103 -26.85 10.47 16.25
CA GLY A 103 -25.82 10.74 15.24
C GLY A 103 -25.49 9.56 14.31
N VAL A 104 -26.24 8.46 14.40
CA VAL A 104 -26.16 7.32 13.47
C VAL A 104 -27.48 7.17 12.76
N TYR A 105 -27.44 7.01 11.45
CA TYR A 105 -28.64 6.97 10.60
C TYR A 105 -28.70 5.65 9.84
N GLU A 106 -29.90 5.20 9.49
CA GLU A 106 -30.09 4.12 8.54
C GLU A 106 -29.59 4.54 7.15
N VAL A 107 -29.12 3.59 6.35
CA VAL A 107 -28.87 3.85 4.93
C VAL A 107 -30.16 3.56 4.17
N ALA A 108 -30.82 4.61 3.68
CA ALA A 108 -32.02 4.46 2.87
C ALA A 108 -31.68 3.90 1.48
N ARG A 109 -30.54 4.34 0.94
CA ARG A 109 -30.06 3.91 -0.37
C ARG A 109 -28.55 4.08 -0.49
N PHE A 110 -27.92 3.14 -1.17
CA PHE A 110 -26.53 3.25 -1.63
C PHE A 110 -26.51 3.36 -3.17
N VAL A 111 -25.66 4.23 -3.70
CA VAL A 111 -25.49 4.43 -5.14
C VAL A 111 -24.00 4.55 -5.48
N GLU A 112 -23.42 3.50 -6.05
CA GLU A 112 -22.01 3.53 -6.47
C GLU A 112 -21.82 4.28 -7.79
N LYS A 113 -20.91 5.26 -7.82
CA LYS A 113 -20.43 5.99 -9.02
C LYS A 113 -21.55 6.48 -9.95
N PRO A 114 -22.36 7.46 -9.51
CA PRO A 114 -23.48 7.98 -10.29
C PRO A 114 -23.01 8.76 -11.54
N SER A 115 -23.95 9.02 -12.46
CA SER A 115 -23.72 9.96 -13.56
C SER A 115 -23.53 11.39 -13.03
N ALA A 116 -22.94 12.27 -13.83
CA ALA A 116 -22.70 13.66 -13.45
C ALA A 116 -23.99 14.41 -13.09
N GLU A 117 -25.09 14.10 -13.79
CA GLU A 117 -26.41 14.68 -13.52
C GLU A 117 -26.91 14.26 -12.14
N LYS A 118 -26.85 12.96 -11.83
CA LYS A 118 -27.26 12.43 -10.52
C LYS A 118 -26.36 12.92 -9.39
N ALA A 119 -25.05 13.01 -9.60
CA ALA A 119 -24.14 13.57 -8.61
C ALA A 119 -24.51 15.02 -8.28
N ALA A 120 -24.87 15.83 -9.29
CA ALA A 120 -25.34 17.19 -9.08
C ALA A 120 -26.67 17.25 -8.32
N GLU A 121 -27.62 16.36 -8.63
CA GLU A 121 -28.88 16.22 -7.89
C GLU A 121 -28.63 15.85 -6.41
N PHE A 122 -27.78 14.86 -6.15
CA PHE A 122 -27.47 14.39 -4.79
C PHE A 122 -26.84 15.47 -3.91
N VAL A 123 -25.93 16.26 -4.48
CA VAL A 123 -25.29 17.39 -3.78
C VAL A 123 -26.32 18.48 -3.45
N GLN A 124 -27.28 18.72 -4.34
CA GLN A 124 -28.33 19.73 -4.13
C GLN A 124 -29.38 19.30 -3.10
N ASP A 125 -29.74 18.02 -3.08
CA ASP A 125 -30.73 17.45 -2.16
C ASP A 125 -30.28 17.58 -0.69
N GLY A 126 -28.98 17.36 -0.44
CA GLY A 126 -28.37 17.57 0.88
C GLY A 126 -28.57 16.44 1.88
N HIS A 127 -29.38 15.42 1.57
CA HIS A 127 -29.48 14.17 2.36
C HIS A 127 -28.48 13.10 1.95
N TYR A 128 -27.73 13.33 0.87
CA TYR A 128 -26.70 12.40 0.40
C TYR A 128 -25.32 12.72 0.98
N LEU A 129 -24.59 11.66 1.30
CA LEU A 129 -23.21 11.67 1.78
C LEU A 129 -22.32 10.90 0.82
N TRP A 130 -21.05 11.29 0.67
CA TRP A 130 -20.06 10.46 -0.01
C TRP A 130 -19.68 9.25 0.84
N ASN A 131 -19.67 8.07 0.23
CA ASN A 131 -19.13 6.86 0.86
C ASN A 131 -17.61 6.99 1.02
N SER A 132 -17.13 6.85 2.25
CA SER A 132 -15.69 6.84 2.54
C SER A 132 -14.99 5.51 2.21
N GLY A 133 -15.76 4.46 1.93
CA GLY A 133 -15.23 3.09 1.77
C GLY A 133 -14.75 2.45 3.07
N MET A 134 -14.94 3.14 4.21
CA MET A 134 -14.65 2.60 5.53
C MET A 134 -15.88 1.92 6.12
N PHE A 135 -15.68 0.79 6.78
CA PHE A 135 -16.76 0.02 7.40
C PHE A 135 -16.42 -0.38 8.83
N VAL A 136 -17.43 -0.45 9.70
CA VAL A 136 -17.34 -0.98 11.05
C VAL A 136 -18.43 -2.02 11.24
N ALA A 137 -18.05 -3.24 11.57
CA ALA A 137 -19.00 -4.34 11.75
C ALA A 137 -18.45 -5.40 12.69
N ARG A 138 -19.34 -6.11 13.37
CA ARG A 138 -18.98 -7.34 14.06
C ARG A 138 -18.55 -8.40 13.04
N ALA A 139 -17.44 -9.11 13.29
CA ALA A 139 -16.90 -10.10 12.37
C ALA A 139 -17.93 -11.17 11.96
N GLY A 140 -18.65 -11.73 12.93
CA GLY A 140 -19.71 -12.72 12.68
C GLY A 140 -20.86 -12.18 11.81
N VAL A 141 -21.31 -10.94 12.07
CA VAL A 141 -22.39 -10.31 11.29
C VAL A 141 -21.96 -10.05 9.85
N PHE A 142 -20.75 -9.53 9.66
CA PHE A 142 -20.20 -9.33 8.32
C PHE A 142 -20.13 -10.65 7.56
N LEU A 143 -19.60 -11.70 8.18
CA LEU A 143 -19.50 -13.03 7.56
C LEU A 143 -20.88 -13.63 7.24
N SER A 144 -21.91 -13.43 8.06
CA SER A 144 -23.27 -13.90 7.75
C SER A 144 -23.90 -13.17 6.56
N GLU A 145 -23.62 -11.88 6.40
CA GLU A 145 -24.07 -11.12 5.22
C GLU A 145 -23.32 -11.58 3.96
N VAL A 146 -22.01 -11.86 4.06
CA VAL A 146 -21.24 -12.48 2.96
C VAL A 146 -21.79 -13.86 2.59
N GLU A 147 -22.11 -14.70 3.56
CA GLU A 147 -22.73 -16.01 3.30
C GLU A 147 -24.08 -15.89 2.58
N THR A 148 -24.88 -14.89 2.97
CA THR A 148 -26.21 -14.66 2.41
C THR A 148 -26.16 -14.11 0.99
N TYR A 149 -25.33 -13.10 0.74
CA TYR A 149 -25.32 -12.36 -0.52
C TYR A 149 -24.28 -12.87 -1.53
N GLU A 150 -23.15 -13.38 -1.05
CA GLU A 150 -22.01 -13.88 -1.84
C GLU A 150 -21.49 -15.24 -1.31
N PRO A 151 -22.32 -16.31 -1.32
CA PRO A 151 -21.95 -17.60 -0.73
C PRO A 151 -20.68 -18.22 -1.33
N GLN A 152 -20.38 -17.92 -2.60
CA GLN A 152 -19.13 -18.36 -3.22
C GLN A 152 -17.90 -17.66 -2.63
N VAL A 153 -17.98 -16.36 -2.34
CA VAL A 153 -16.89 -15.65 -1.63
C VAL A 153 -16.71 -16.29 -0.25
N TYR A 154 -17.81 -16.49 0.48
CA TYR A 154 -17.78 -17.11 1.80
C TYR A 154 -17.05 -18.46 1.81
N GLU A 155 -17.50 -19.42 0.99
CA GLU A 155 -16.92 -20.77 0.97
C GLU A 155 -15.45 -20.78 0.54
N ARG A 156 -15.12 -20.08 -0.56
CA ARG A 156 -13.77 -20.10 -1.15
C ARG A 156 -12.75 -19.44 -0.23
N VAL A 157 -13.11 -18.30 0.34
CA VAL A 157 -12.22 -17.58 1.26
C VAL A 157 -12.08 -18.35 2.57
N ARG A 158 -13.15 -18.93 3.11
CA ARG A 158 -13.08 -19.79 4.31
C ARG A 158 -12.12 -20.96 4.10
N HIS A 159 -12.25 -21.69 2.99
CA HIS A 159 -11.37 -22.81 2.69
C HIS A 159 -9.92 -22.35 2.50
N SER A 160 -9.71 -21.19 1.87
CA SER A 160 -8.36 -20.64 1.71
C SER A 160 -7.71 -20.28 3.04
N VAL A 161 -8.47 -19.65 3.95
CA VAL A 161 -8.01 -19.31 5.31
C VAL A 161 -7.69 -20.57 6.11
N GLN A 162 -8.51 -21.62 6.01
CA GLN A 162 -8.30 -22.89 6.72
C GLN A 162 -7.04 -23.65 6.26
N ASN A 163 -6.65 -23.49 5.00
CA ASN A 163 -5.48 -24.16 4.40
C ASN A 163 -4.27 -23.22 4.23
N ARG A 164 -4.28 -22.06 4.91
CA ARG A 164 -3.20 -21.08 4.85
C ARG A 164 -1.89 -21.64 5.42
N GLN A 165 -0.78 -21.03 5.02
CA GLN A 165 0.53 -21.26 5.61
C GLN A 165 0.95 -20.04 6.43
N THR A 166 1.39 -20.26 7.67
CA THR A 166 1.88 -19.19 8.54
C THR A 166 3.40 -19.24 8.59
N ASP A 167 4.05 -18.11 8.33
CA ASP A 167 5.50 -17.95 8.39
C ASP A 167 5.87 -16.56 8.92
N MET A 168 6.63 -16.51 10.02
CA MET A 168 6.98 -15.28 10.73
C MET A 168 5.73 -14.41 11.02
N ASP A 169 5.68 -13.20 10.47
CA ASP A 169 4.57 -12.24 10.63
C ASP A 169 3.46 -12.42 9.56
N PHE A 170 3.60 -13.40 8.67
CA PHE A 170 2.78 -13.54 7.47
C PHE A 170 1.84 -14.74 7.51
N GLU A 171 0.59 -14.50 7.12
CA GLU A 171 -0.44 -15.51 6.87
C GLU A 171 -0.66 -15.60 5.35
N ARG A 172 -0.19 -16.65 4.71
CA ARG A 172 -0.28 -16.85 3.25
C ARG A 172 -1.51 -17.67 2.93
N LEU A 173 -2.51 -17.03 2.33
CA LEU A 173 -3.77 -17.69 1.96
C LEU A 173 -3.52 -18.77 0.88
N GLU A 174 -4.25 -19.88 0.96
CA GLU A 174 -4.15 -20.96 -0.02
C GLU A 174 -4.61 -20.46 -1.40
N ALA A 175 -3.73 -20.65 -2.40
CA ALA A 175 -3.81 -19.99 -3.69
C ALA A 175 -4.99 -20.43 -4.56
N GLN A 176 -5.29 -21.72 -4.63
CA GLN A 176 -6.31 -22.27 -5.51
C GLN A 176 -7.71 -21.81 -5.08
N SER A 177 -7.99 -21.86 -3.78
CA SER A 177 -9.30 -21.51 -3.22
C SER A 177 -9.53 -20.02 -3.30
N PHE A 178 -8.60 -19.20 -2.82
CA PHE A 178 -8.72 -17.74 -2.92
C PHE A 178 -8.79 -17.29 -4.38
N GLY A 179 -7.95 -17.88 -5.22
CA GLY A 179 -7.95 -17.62 -6.65
C GLY A 179 -9.24 -18.01 -7.36
N SER A 180 -10.10 -18.84 -6.76
CA SER A 180 -11.42 -19.18 -7.31
C SER A 180 -12.57 -18.35 -6.74
N ALA A 181 -12.31 -17.46 -5.77
CA ALA A 181 -13.32 -16.55 -5.24
C ALA A 181 -13.72 -15.51 -6.30
N PRO A 182 -14.99 -15.07 -6.33
CA PRO A 182 -15.42 -13.94 -7.15
C PRO A 182 -14.58 -12.68 -6.91
N ASP A 183 -14.28 -11.93 -7.97
CA ASP A 183 -13.61 -10.64 -7.92
C ASP A 183 -14.66 -9.52 -7.78
N ILE A 184 -14.92 -9.08 -6.55
CA ILE A 184 -16.04 -8.20 -6.22
C ILE A 184 -15.71 -7.28 -5.03
N SER A 185 -16.13 -6.02 -5.09
CA SER A 185 -15.96 -5.08 -3.98
C SER A 185 -17.02 -5.30 -2.90
N VAL A 186 -16.70 -4.92 -1.67
CA VAL A 186 -17.63 -4.97 -0.53
C VAL A 186 -18.87 -4.09 -0.75
N ASP A 187 -18.72 -3.00 -1.51
CA ASP A 187 -19.81 -2.08 -1.82
C ASP A 187 -20.91 -2.81 -2.61
N TYR A 188 -20.53 -3.55 -3.66
CA TYR A 188 -21.47 -4.34 -4.47
C TYR A 188 -21.92 -5.63 -3.77
N ALA A 189 -20.99 -6.33 -3.12
CA ALA A 189 -21.27 -7.60 -2.45
C ALA A 189 -22.25 -7.44 -1.28
N ILE A 190 -22.07 -6.38 -0.49
CA ILE A 190 -22.73 -6.21 0.82
C ILE A 190 -23.44 -4.87 0.90
N ALA A 191 -22.75 -3.73 0.73
CA ALA A 191 -23.28 -2.42 1.10
C ALA A 191 -24.57 -2.04 0.33
N GLU A 192 -24.66 -2.39 -0.96
CA GLU A 192 -25.86 -2.15 -1.78
C GLU A 192 -27.05 -3.07 -1.45
N ARG A 193 -26.82 -4.18 -0.75
CA ARG A 193 -27.78 -5.28 -0.61
C ARG A 193 -28.23 -5.51 0.83
N THR A 194 -27.38 -5.18 1.80
CA THR A 194 -27.64 -5.39 3.22
C THR A 194 -28.76 -4.48 3.73
N LYS A 195 -29.56 -5.01 4.66
CA LYS A 195 -30.54 -4.22 5.43
C LYS A 195 -29.99 -3.76 6.78
N LEU A 196 -28.76 -4.13 7.10
CA LEU A 196 -28.08 -3.80 8.34
C LEU A 196 -27.25 -2.52 8.23
N ALA A 197 -27.20 -1.89 7.05
CA ALA A 197 -26.40 -0.71 6.80
C ALA A 197 -26.83 0.48 7.66
N ALA A 198 -25.85 1.15 8.25
CA ALA A 198 -25.99 2.40 8.96
C ALA A 198 -24.86 3.36 8.54
N VAL A 199 -25.06 4.66 8.71
CA VAL A 199 -24.08 5.69 8.37
C VAL A 199 -23.86 6.65 9.53
N VAL A 200 -22.59 6.92 9.80
CA VAL A 200 -22.15 8.01 10.68
C VAL A 200 -21.69 9.17 9.79
N PRO A 201 -22.37 10.34 9.82
CA PRO A 201 -21.89 11.53 9.15
C PRO A 201 -20.52 11.96 9.71
N GLY A 202 -19.52 12.03 8.86
CA GLY A 202 -18.15 12.37 9.21
C GLY A 202 -17.80 13.81 8.86
N ASN A 203 -17.04 14.46 9.76
CA ASN A 203 -16.38 15.74 9.50
C ASN A 203 -14.94 15.72 10.03
N PHE A 204 -14.19 14.68 9.65
CA PHE A 204 -12.82 14.47 10.12
C PHE A 204 -11.75 14.72 9.05
N GLY A 205 -12.09 15.44 7.97
CA GLY A 205 -11.16 15.79 6.90
C GLY A 205 -10.66 14.56 6.13
N TRP A 206 -11.59 13.66 5.81
CA TRP A 206 -11.30 12.47 5.02
C TRP A 206 -11.02 12.81 3.55
N SER A 207 -10.05 12.12 2.95
CA SER A 207 -9.80 12.09 1.52
C SER A 207 -9.28 10.71 1.10
N ASP A 208 -9.70 10.25 -0.07
CA ASP A 208 -9.28 8.97 -0.66
C ASP A 208 -7.90 9.03 -1.35
N ILE A 209 -7.25 10.21 -1.37
CA ILE A 209 -5.96 10.45 -2.07
C ILE A 209 -5.96 9.85 -3.49
N GLY A 210 -7.06 9.99 -4.22
CA GLY A 210 -7.22 9.38 -5.55
C GLY A 210 -6.46 10.07 -6.68
N SER A 211 -5.76 11.19 -6.41
CA SER A 211 -4.96 11.93 -7.39
C SER A 211 -3.85 12.76 -6.76
N TRP A 212 -2.89 13.20 -7.58
CA TRP A 212 -1.90 14.18 -7.16
C TRP A 212 -2.49 15.56 -6.82
N ASP A 213 -3.64 15.91 -7.39
CA ASP A 213 -4.33 17.15 -7.05
C ASP A 213 -4.92 17.09 -5.64
N ALA A 214 -5.41 15.92 -5.21
CA ALA A 214 -5.83 15.70 -3.82
C ALA A 214 -4.67 15.91 -2.83
N LEU A 215 -3.44 15.54 -3.21
CA LEU A 215 -2.26 15.84 -2.39
C LEU A 215 -1.99 17.34 -2.31
N TRP A 216 -2.19 18.10 -3.40
CA TRP A 216 -2.11 19.55 -3.35
C TRP A 216 -3.17 20.13 -2.40
N ASP A 217 -4.42 19.68 -2.47
CA ASP A 217 -5.52 20.14 -1.61
C ASP A 217 -5.21 19.94 -0.13
N LEU A 218 -4.70 18.76 0.23
CA LEU A 218 -4.36 18.38 1.61
C LEU A 218 -3.10 19.08 2.15
N SER A 219 -2.26 19.61 1.26
CA SER A 219 -0.98 20.20 1.64
C SER A 219 -1.13 21.64 2.15
N ALA A 220 -0.27 22.02 3.10
CA ALA A 220 -0.05 23.41 3.43
C ALA A 220 0.49 24.18 2.22
N LYS A 221 -0.06 25.36 1.96
CA LYS A 221 0.25 26.18 0.79
C LYS A 221 0.98 27.45 1.20
N ASP A 222 1.90 27.90 0.36
CA ASP A 222 2.51 29.22 0.48
C ASP A 222 1.55 30.34 0.04
N LYS A 223 2.02 31.60 0.05
CA LYS A 223 1.23 32.76 -0.35
C LYS A 223 0.83 32.78 -1.83
N ALA A 224 1.53 32.02 -2.67
CA ALA A 224 1.27 31.88 -4.09
C ALA A 224 0.47 30.61 -4.42
N GLY A 225 0.01 29.87 -3.40
CA GLY A 225 -0.78 28.65 -3.57
C GLY A 225 0.07 27.40 -3.84
N ASN A 226 1.39 27.46 -3.71
CA ASN A 226 2.25 26.31 -3.98
C ASN A 226 2.34 25.39 -2.77
N ALA A 227 2.40 24.08 -3.03
CA ALA A 227 2.71 23.03 -2.06
C ALA A 227 4.03 22.36 -2.45
N THR A 228 5.01 22.34 -1.55
CA THR A 228 6.36 21.82 -1.83
C THR A 228 6.78 20.73 -0.85
N PHE A 229 7.43 19.68 -1.35
CA PHE A 229 7.98 18.58 -0.54
C PHE A 229 9.39 18.21 -1.01
N GLY A 230 10.33 18.11 -0.07
CA GLY A 230 11.73 17.82 -0.37
C GLY A 230 12.53 19.04 -0.81
N ASP A 231 13.59 18.82 -1.59
CA ASP A 231 14.50 19.88 -2.03
C ASP A 231 13.94 20.58 -3.29
N VAL A 232 13.23 21.68 -3.08
CA VAL A 232 12.48 22.40 -4.11
C VAL A 232 12.79 23.89 -4.10
N PHE A 233 13.09 24.45 -5.28
CA PHE A 233 13.22 25.89 -5.50
C PHE A 233 12.18 26.39 -6.50
N LEU A 234 11.42 27.40 -6.09
CA LEU A 234 10.38 28.03 -6.91
C LEU A 234 10.78 29.47 -7.25
N ASP A 235 10.57 29.87 -8.51
CA ASP A 235 10.71 31.27 -8.94
C ASP A 235 9.52 31.67 -9.84
N GLN A 236 8.68 32.60 -9.39
CA GLN A 236 7.46 32.99 -10.12
C GLN A 236 6.53 31.81 -10.47
N ALA A 237 6.41 30.83 -9.57
CA ALA A 237 5.45 29.73 -9.68
C ALA A 237 4.18 29.98 -8.85
N ARG A 238 3.01 29.55 -9.33
CA ARG A 238 1.73 29.68 -8.60
C ARG A 238 0.91 28.40 -8.66
N ASN A 239 0.19 28.12 -7.57
CA ASN A 239 -0.72 26.98 -7.49
C ASN A 239 -0.09 25.63 -7.88
N CYS A 240 1.22 25.47 -7.72
CA CYS A 240 1.92 24.24 -8.10
C CYS A 240 2.00 23.24 -6.94
N TYR A 241 1.95 21.95 -7.25
CA TYR A 241 2.41 20.88 -6.37
C TYR A 241 3.79 20.42 -6.84
N VAL A 242 4.83 20.58 -6.03
CA VAL A 242 6.18 20.16 -6.39
C VAL A 242 6.74 19.25 -5.31
N ARG A 243 7.00 17.99 -5.67
CA ARG A 243 7.60 17.00 -4.78
C ARG A 243 8.89 16.49 -5.39
N SER A 244 9.95 16.48 -4.61
CA SER A 244 11.22 15.91 -5.00
C SER A 244 11.76 14.95 -3.95
N ASP A 245 12.20 13.77 -4.39
CA ASP A 245 12.87 12.78 -3.57
C ASP A 245 14.27 12.50 -4.14
N GLY A 246 15.30 12.98 -3.42
CA GLY A 246 16.72 12.76 -3.71
C GLY A 246 17.37 13.70 -4.73
N ILE A 247 16.61 14.41 -5.56
CA ILE A 247 17.12 15.37 -6.56
C ILE A 247 16.59 16.77 -6.23
N VAL A 248 17.29 17.84 -6.61
CA VAL A 248 16.76 19.21 -6.52
C VAL A 248 15.74 19.44 -7.64
N ALA A 249 14.53 19.90 -7.30
CA ALA A 249 13.54 20.32 -8.29
C ALA A 249 13.46 21.85 -8.37
N THR A 250 13.70 22.41 -9.55
CA THR A 250 13.56 23.86 -9.80
C THR A 250 12.39 24.11 -10.74
N VAL A 251 11.44 24.95 -10.33
CA VAL A 251 10.23 25.26 -11.12
C VAL A 251 10.05 26.76 -11.21
N ALA A 252 10.01 27.30 -12.43
CA ALA A 252 9.98 28.74 -12.64
C ALA A 252 9.01 29.20 -13.73
N GLY A 253 8.29 30.30 -13.48
CA GLY A 253 7.42 30.97 -14.46
C GLY A 253 6.21 30.15 -14.92
N VAL A 254 5.68 29.28 -14.07
CA VAL A 254 4.59 28.35 -14.40
C VAL A 254 3.50 28.36 -13.34
N GLU A 255 2.29 27.98 -13.76
CA GLU A 255 1.12 27.94 -12.90
C GLU A 255 0.38 26.60 -13.04
N ASP A 256 -0.30 26.17 -11.97
CA ASP A 256 -1.20 25.02 -11.95
C ASP A 256 -0.55 23.69 -12.41
N LEU A 257 0.73 23.51 -12.08
CA LEU A 257 1.47 22.28 -12.39
C LEU A 257 1.64 21.36 -11.18
N ILE A 258 1.65 20.07 -11.47
CA ILE A 258 2.11 18.99 -10.61
C ILE A 258 3.45 18.53 -11.15
N VAL A 259 4.49 18.62 -10.34
CA VAL A 259 5.86 18.21 -10.65
C VAL A 259 6.29 17.20 -9.59
N VAL A 260 6.50 15.95 -9.98
CA VAL A 260 6.97 14.87 -9.10
C VAL A 260 8.29 14.36 -9.64
N VAL A 261 9.33 14.48 -8.83
CA VAL A 261 10.70 14.07 -9.14
C VAL A 261 11.07 12.94 -8.18
N THR A 262 11.33 11.77 -8.73
CA THR A 262 11.95 10.63 -8.04
C THR A 262 13.36 10.40 -8.57
N GLN A 263 14.09 9.46 -8.00
CA GLN A 263 15.45 9.13 -8.47
C GLN A 263 15.50 8.60 -9.90
N ASP A 264 14.42 8.00 -10.40
CA ASP A 264 14.34 7.33 -11.71
C ASP A 264 13.37 7.98 -12.71
N ALA A 265 12.47 8.86 -12.26
CA ALA A 265 11.46 9.46 -13.11
C ALA A 265 11.12 10.91 -12.73
N VAL A 266 10.70 11.66 -13.74
CA VAL A 266 10.09 12.99 -13.56
C VAL A 266 8.73 12.98 -14.22
N MET A 267 7.70 13.33 -13.47
CA MET A 267 6.34 13.52 -13.95
C MET A 267 5.98 15.00 -13.85
N VAL A 268 5.50 15.56 -14.96
CA VAL A 268 4.92 16.90 -15.00
C VAL A 268 3.53 16.79 -15.62
N SER A 269 2.52 17.31 -14.94
CA SER A 269 1.17 17.44 -15.48
C SER A 269 0.53 18.74 -15.05
N HIS A 270 -0.43 19.24 -15.83
CA HIS A 270 -1.35 20.25 -15.33
C HIS A 270 -2.24 19.64 -14.24
N ARG A 271 -2.65 20.42 -13.25
CA ARG A 271 -3.47 19.97 -12.12
C ARG A 271 -4.82 19.38 -12.55
N ASP A 272 -5.52 20.04 -13.46
CA ASP A 272 -6.78 19.57 -14.05
C ASP A 272 -6.67 18.22 -14.81
N ARG A 273 -5.45 17.72 -15.03
CA ARG A 273 -5.18 16.43 -15.68
C ARG A 273 -4.46 15.45 -14.76
N ALA A 274 -4.51 15.65 -13.44
CA ALA A 274 -3.85 14.77 -12.46
C ALA A 274 -4.26 13.29 -12.58
N GLN A 275 -5.47 13.00 -13.08
CA GLN A 275 -5.96 11.63 -13.30
C GLN A 275 -5.34 10.94 -14.53
N ASP A 276 -4.80 11.69 -15.49
CA ASP A 276 -4.19 11.14 -16.72
C ASP A 276 -2.88 10.37 -16.46
N VAL A 277 -2.36 10.42 -15.23
CA VAL A 277 -1.16 9.66 -14.83
C VAL A 277 -1.34 8.16 -15.07
N LYS A 278 -2.56 7.62 -14.90
CA LYS A 278 -2.88 6.21 -15.21
C LYS A 278 -2.55 5.88 -16.66
N HIS A 279 -2.94 6.75 -17.59
CA HIS A 279 -2.63 6.58 -19.02
C HIS A 279 -1.12 6.59 -19.28
N MET A 280 -0.35 7.41 -18.57
CA MET A 280 1.11 7.44 -18.71
C MET A 280 1.76 6.17 -18.19
N VAL A 281 1.32 5.66 -17.03
CA VAL A 281 1.80 4.39 -16.47
C VAL A 281 1.51 3.23 -17.43
N GLU A 282 0.33 3.17 -18.02
CA GLU A 282 -0.01 2.14 -19.02
C GLU A 282 0.89 2.19 -20.26
N ARG A 283 1.17 3.40 -20.76
CA ARG A 283 2.08 3.58 -21.91
C ARG A 283 3.49 3.13 -21.57
N LEU A 284 4.01 3.49 -20.39
CA LEU A 284 5.32 3.06 -19.92
C LEU A 284 5.39 1.52 -19.84
N LYS A 285 4.39 0.87 -19.25
CA LYS A 285 4.28 -0.60 -19.20
C LYS A 285 4.30 -1.23 -20.60
N LYS A 286 3.50 -0.71 -21.53
CA LYS A 286 3.46 -1.19 -22.94
C LYS A 286 4.81 -1.04 -23.66
N SER A 287 5.59 -0.03 -23.29
CA SER A 287 6.94 0.18 -23.82
C SER A 287 8.04 -0.59 -23.06
N GLY A 288 7.70 -1.44 -22.09
CA GLY A 288 8.68 -2.23 -21.32
C GLY A 288 9.56 -1.38 -20.40
N ARG A 289 9.08 -0.21 -19.96
CA ARG A 289 9.84 0.71 -19.09
C ARG A 289 9.78 0.25 -17.64
N LYS A 290 10.94 0.16 -17.00
CA LYS A 290 11.10 -0.35 -15.63
C LYS A 290 10.50 0.59 -14.58
N GLU A 291 10.47 1.88 -14.85
CA GLU A 291 9.95 2.93 -13.95
C GLU A 291 8.47 2.70 -13.59
N ALA A 292 7.72 1.98 -14.43
CA ALA A 292 6.32 1.65 -14.19
C ALA A 292 6.09 0.26 -13.54
N LEU A 293 7.17 -0.49 -13.28
CA LEU A 293 7.12 -1.90 -12.87
C LEU A 293 7.88 -2.17 -11.57
N THR A 294 9.02 -1.52 -11.37
CA THR A 294 9.94 -1.82 -10.28
C THR A 294 10.43 -0.53 -9.66
N HIS A 295 10.31 -0.43 -8.34
CA HIS A 295 10.94 0.65 -7.58
C HIS A 295 12.46 0.45 -7.56
N ASN A 296 13.24 1.53 -7.57
CA ASN A 296 14.71 1.44 -7.46
C ASN A 296 15.17 0.74 -6.18
N ARG A 297 14.39 0.88 -5.10
CA ARG A 297 14.62 0.23 -3.80
C ARG A 297 13.66 -0.93 -3.56
N CYS A 298 14.23 -2.08 -3.23
CA CYS A 298 13.53 -3.33 -2.98
C CYS A 298 13.83 -3.83 -1.57
N TYR A 299 12.79 -3.86 -0.73
CA TYR A 299 12.88 -4.37 0.63
C TYR A 299 12.80 -5.90 0.68
N ARG A 300 13.49 -6.50 1.65
CA ARG A 300 13.65 -7.92 1.90
C ARG A 300 13.63 -8.16 3.41
N PRO A 301 13.40 -9.40 3.88
CA PRO A 301 13.40 -9.69 5.32
C PRO A 301 14.69 -9.28 6.05
N TRP A 302 15.82 -9.30 5.35
CA TRP A 302 17.13 -8.94 5.87
C TRP A 302 17.49 -7.45 5.77
N GLY A 303 16.65 -6.61 5.19
CA GLY A 303 16.95 -5.20 4.88
C GLY A 303 16.52 -4.82 3.47
N PHE A 304 17.36 -4.14 2.69
CA PHE A 304 17.01 -3.77 1.31
C PHE A 304 18.20 -3.70 0.36
N TYR A 305 17.90 -3.72 -0.93
CA TYR A 305 18.84 -3.25 -1.94
C TYR A 305 18.23 -2.14 -2.77
N GLU A 306 19.09 -1.29 -3.33
CA GLU A 306 18.73 -0.17 -4.17
C GLU A 306 19.64 -0.16 -5.40
N SER A 307 19.04 -0.16 -6.60
CA SER A 307 19.79 -0.06 -7.85
C SER A 307 20.18 1.39 -8.08
N LEU A 308 21.48 1.69 -8.07
CA LEU A 308 22.00 3.05 -8.26
C LEU A 308 22.24 3.35 -9.73
N ILE A 309 22.93 2.45 -10.44
CA ILE A 309 23.32 2.62 -11.84
C ILE A 309 23.25 1.27 -12.53
N GLN A 310 22.77 1.24 -13.77
CA GLN A 310 22.80 0.07 -14.62
C GLN A 310 23.18 0.48 -16.05
N ALA A 311 24.13 -0.27 -16.62
CA ALA A 311 24.57 -0.13 -18.00
C ALA A 311 24.73 -1.52 -18.63
N ASP A 312 25.12 -1.56 -19.90
CA ASP A 312 25.25 -2.81 -20.69
C ASP A 312 26.13 -3.88 -20.02
N ARG A 313 27.20 -3.47 -19.34
CA ARG A 313 28.24 -4.38 -18.81
C ARG A 313 28.34 -4.40 -17.30
N PHE A 314 27.62 -3.53 -16.60
CA PHE A 314 27.68 -3.45 -15.14
C PHE A 314 26.39 -2.95 -14.51
N GLN A 315 26.19 -3.33 -13.25
CA GLN A 315 25.16 -2.79 -12.38
C GLN A 315 25.77 -2.46 -11.02
N VAL A 316 25.37 -1.34 -10.43
CA VAL A 316 25.76 -0.93 -9.09
C VAL A 316 24.54 -0.94 -8.19
N LYS A 317 24.63 -1.67 -7.07
CA LYS A 317 23.59 -1.70 -6.04
C LYS A 317 24.15 -1.20 -4.71
N ARG A 318 23.33 -0.48 -3.95
CA ARG A 318 23.52 -0.29 -2.51
C ARG A 318 22.72 -1.36 -1.79
N ILE A 319 23.38 -2.15 -0.95
CA ILE A 319 22.71 -3.18 -0.13
C ILE A 319 22.87 -2.81 1.33
N VAL A 320 21.76 -2.80 2.06
CA VAL A 320 21.70 -2.59 3.51
C VAL A 320 21.16 -3.85 4.16
N VAL A 321 21.91 -4.42 5.10
CA VAL A 321 21.56 -5.63 5.84
C VAL A 321 21.41 -5.27 7.32
N GLU A 322 20.26 -5.57 7.90
CA GLU A 322 19.97 -5.32 9.30
C GLU A 322 20.85 -6.17 10.24
N PRO A 323 21.10 -5.73 11.49
CA PRO A 323 21.90 -6.48 12.45
C PRO A 323 21.40 -7.93 12.65
N GLY A 324 22.30 -8.91 12.51
CA GLY A 324 21.98 -10.33 12.70
C GLY A 324 21.36 -11.02 11.48
N GLU A 325 21.00 -10.27 10.44
CA GLU A 325 20.38 -10.80 9.23
C GLU A 325 21.42 -11.23 8.18
N LYS A 326 20.97 -12.02 7.19
CA LYS A 326 21.81 -12.55 6.11
C LYS A 326 21.08 -12.75 4.80
N LEU A 327 21.83 -12.76 3.71
CA LEU A 327 21.33 -13.10 2.38
C LEU A 327 21.29 -14.64 2.20
N SER A 328 20.58 -15.10 1.17
CA SER A 328 20.60 -16.51 0.78
C SER A 328 22.01 -16.95 0.39
N LEU A 329 22.31 -18.23 0.55
CA LEU A 329 23.49 -18.82 -0.07
C LEU A 329 23.18 -19.02 -1.55
N GLN A 330 23.96 -18.38 -2.41
CA GLN A 330 23.64 -18.31 -3.82
C GLN A 330 24.88 -18.34 -4.71
N LYS A 331 24.65 -18.52 -6.01
CA LYS A 331 25.66 -18.30 -7.06
C LYS A 331 24.97 -17.77 -8.32
N HIS A 332 25.76 -17.19 -9.21
CA HIS A 332 25.36 -16.77 -10.55
C HIS A 332 26.43 -17.21 -11.56
N PHE A 333 26.02 -17.56 -12.77
CA PHE A 333 26.92 -18.11 -13.78
C PHE A 333 27.51 -17.06 -14.71
N HIS A 334 26.85 -15.91 -14.87
CA HIS A 334 27.17 -14.96 -15.94
C HIS A 334 27.77 -13.63 -15.48
N ARG A 335 28.02 -13.44 -14.19
CA ARG A 335 28.62 -12.21 -13.65
C ARG A 335 29.62 -12.48 -12.54
N ALA A 336 30.56 -11.56 -12.36
CA ALA A 336 31.34 -11.40 -11.14
C ALA A 336 30.72 -10.30 -10.30
N GLU A 337 31.01 -10.30 -9.00
CA GLU A 337 30.61 -9.23 -8.10
C GLU A 337 31.83 -8.70 -7.33
N HIS A 338 31.86 -7.39 -7.11
CA HIS A 338 32.82 -6.74 -6.24
C HIS A 338 32.05 -5.98 -5.17
N TRP A 339 32.25 -6.38 -3.92
CA TRP A 339 31.56 -5.78 -2.77
C TRP A 339 32.52 -4.89 -2.02
N VAL A 340 32.11 -3.64 -1.77
CA VAL A 340 32.83 -2.67 -0.95
C VAL A 340 31.97 -2.35 0.26
N VAL A 341 32.45 -2.62 1.47
CA VAL A 341 31.71 -2.28 2.69
C VAL A 341 31.92 -0.80 2.96
N VAL A 342 30.84 -0.04 3.02
CA VAL A 342 30.87 1.42 3.26
C VAL A 342 30.36 1.81 4.65
N GLY A 343 29.82 0.86 5.41
CA GLY A 343 29.50 1.04 6.83
C GLY A 343 29.23 -0.30 7.50
N GLY A 344 29.74 -0.47 8.73
CA GLY A 344 29.57 -1.71 9.50
C GLY A 344 30.62 -2.78 9.19
N THR A 345 30.25 -4.05 9.35
CA THR A 345 31.15 -5.19 9.12
C THR A 345 30.38 -6.35 8.53
N ALA A 346 30.90 -6.93 7.45
CA ALA A 346 30.33 -8.06 6.77
C ALA A 346 31.10 -9.34 7.10
N LEU A 347 30.36 -10.44 7.31
CA LEU A 347 30.93 -11.78 7.21
C LEU A 347 30.50 -12.35 5.86
N VAL A 348 31.47 -12.57 4.97
CA VAL A 348 31.23 -13.04 3.61
C VAL A 348 31.68 -14.48 3.51
N THR A 349 30.75 -15.37 3.14
CA THR A 349 31.09 -16.72 2.69
C THR A 349 31.43 -16.65 1.21
N ARG A 350 32.59 -17.19 0.81
CA ARG A 350 33.01 -17.36 -0.59
C ARG A 350 33.58 -18.76 -0.75
N ASP A 351 32.82 -19.62 -1.41
CA ASP A 351 33.02 -21.06 -1.48
C ASP A 351 33.18 -21.66 -0.07
N GLU A 352 34.36 -22.15 0.28
CA GLU A 352 34.66 -22.73 1.59
C GLU A 352 35.15 -21.70 2.62
N ASP A 353 35.53 -20.51 2.17
CA ASP A 353 36.11 -19.46 3.02
C ASP A 353 35.02 -18.61 3.67
N LYS A 354 35.25 -18.22 4.94
CA LYS A 354 34.52 -17.16 5.63
C LYS A 354 35.44 -16.00 5.92
N VAL A 355 35.19 -14.87 5.26
CA VAL A 355 36.04 -13.67 5.30
C VAL A 355 35.31 -12.54 5.99
N MET A 356 35.93 -11.95 7.01
CA MET A 356 35.43 -10.72 7.62
C MET A 356 35.88 -9.53 6.77
N VAL A 357 34.96 -8.68 6.35
CA VAL A 357 35.21 -7.48 5.54
C VAL A 357 34.68 -6.26 6.30
N ARG A 358 35.57 -5.34 6.66
CA ARG A 358 35.27 -4.14 7.44
C ARG A 358 35.02 -2.94 6.52
N GLU A 359 34.57 -1.85 7.12
CA GLU A 359 34.42 -0.57 6.42
C GLU A 359 35.68 -0.18 5.64
N ASN A 360 35.47 0.25 4.40
CA ASN A 360 36.49 0.58 3.40
C ASN A 360 37.35 -0.60 2.91
N GLU A 361 37.05 -1.83 3.33
CA GLU A 361 37.59 -3.05 2.72
C GLU A 361 36.65 -3.57 1.63
N SER A 362 37.17 -4.46 0.77
CA SER A 362 36.39 -5.02 -0.33
C SER A 362 36.71 -6.49 -0.56
N ILE A 363 35.78 -7.19 -1.20
CA ILE A 363 35.95 -8.59 -1.59
C ILE A 363 35.44 -8.83 -3.01
N TYR A 364 36.24 -9.56 -3.78
CA TYR A 364 35.90 -10.01 -5.12
C TYR A 364 35.28 -11.41 -5.07
N LEU A 365 34.15 -11.57 -5.76
CA LEU A 365 33.38 -12.79 -5.93
C LEU A 365 33.44 -13.21 -7.41
N PRO A 366 34.25 -14.22 -7.75
CA PRO A 366 34.40 -14.71 -9.12
C PRO A 366 33.09 -15.30 -9.70
N LEU A 367 33.01 -15.41 -11.03
CA LEU A 367 31.93 -16.13 -11.71
C LEU A 367 31.78 -17.55 -11.15
N GLY A 368 30.54 -17.96 -10.86
CA GLY A 368 30.21 -19.31 -10.42
C GLY A 368 30.54 -19.62 -8.96
N CYS A 369 31.20 -18.72 -8.22
CA CYS A 369 31.48 -18.96 -6.80
C CYS A 369 30.19 -18.95 -5.97
N VAL A 370 30.14 -19.83 -4.98
CA VAL A 370 29.06 -19.86 -4.01
C VAL A 370 29.34 -18.78 -2.97
N HIS A 371 28.39 -17.89 -2.73
CA HIS A 371 28.61 -16.78 -1.81
C HIS A 371 27.37 -16.43 -0.98
N ARG A 372 27.63 -15.82 0.18
CA ARG A 372 26.61 -15.30 1.11
C ARG A 372 27.18 -14.10 1.86
N LEU A 373 26.31 -13.11 2.09
CA LEU A 373 26.58 -11.97 2.95
C LEU A 373 25.82 -12.10 4.26
N GLU A 374 26.50 -11.86 5.38
CA GLU A 374 25.90 -11.82 6.72
C GLU A 374 26.32 -10.53 7.45
N ASN A 375 25.42 -9.95 8.24
CA ASN A 375 25.73 -8.84 9.15
C ASN A 375 25.88 -9.37 10.60
N PRO A 376 27.09 -9.71 11.06
CA PRO A 376 27.32 -10.13 12.45
C PRO A 376 27.32 -8.96 13.45
N GLY A 377 27.18 -7.72 12.97
CA GLY A 377 27.28 -6.50 13.76
C GLY A 377 26.02 -6.17 14.55
N LYS A 378 26.06 -5.01 15.22
CA LYS A 378 24.94 -4.43 15.97
C LYS A 378 24.36 -3.16 15.33
N ILE A 379 24.90 -2.78 14.17
CA ILE A 379 24.45 -1.65 13.36
C ILE A 379 24.17 -2.14 11.94
N PRO A 380 23.33 -1.44 11.15
CA PRO A 380 23.10 -1.79 9.76
C PRO A 380 24.42 -1.86 8.97
N LEU A 381 24.62 -2.96 8.26
CA LEU A 381 25.72 -3.16 7.32
C LEU A 381 25.33 -2.53 6.00
N THR A 382 26.13 -1.61 5.47
CA THR A 382 25.93 -1.01 4.15
C THR A 382 27.09 -1.38 3.23
N LEU A 383 26.78 -1.87 2.03
CA LEU A 383 27.78 -2.13 1.00
C LEU A 383 27.36 -1.58 -0.37
N ILE A 384 28.37 -1.34 -1.20
CA ILE A 384 28.21 -1.10 -2.63
C ILE A 384 28.65 -2.35 -3.37
N GLU A 385 27.72 -2.92 -4.12
CA GLU A 385 27.94 -4.06 -4.99
C GLU A 385 28.09 -3.57 -6.41
N VAL A 386 29.20 -3.95 -7.06
CA VAL A 386 29.40 -3.77 -8.50
C VAL A 386 29.34 -5.14 -9.15
N GLN A 387 28.28 -5.38 -9.90
CA GLN A 387 28.12 -6.56 -10.74
C GLN A 387 28.71 -6.27 -12.11
N SER A 388 29.50 -7.21 -12.66
CA SER A 388 30.11 -7.07 -13.99
C SER A 388 30.00 -8.37 -14.78
N GLY A 389 29.46 -8.31 -16.00
CA GLY A 389 29.26 -9.49 -16.83
C GLY A 389 28.42 -9.23 -18.07
N PRO A 390 28.33 -10.22 -18.98
CA PRO A 390 27.42 -10.19 -20.14
C PRO A 390 25.93 -10.28 -19.79
N TYR A 391 25.58 -10.75 -18.59
CA TYR A 391 24.19 -10.87 -18.16
C TYR A 391 24.06 -10.53 -16.67
N LEU A 392 23.10 -9.65 -16.35
CA LEU A 392 22.92 -9.08 -15.02
C LEU A 392 21.50 -9.31 -14.46
N GLY A 393 20.71 -10.17 -15.10
CA GLY A 393 19.38 -10.54 -14.64
C GLY A 393 19.41 -11.24 -13.27
N GLU A 394 18.32 -11.12 -12.50
CA GLU A 394 18.17 -11.81 -11.20
C GLU A 394 17.69 -13.27 -11.35
N ASP A 395 17.31 -13.69 -12.55
CA ASP A 395 16.87 -15.04 -12.91
C ASP A 395 18.03 -16.04 -13.08
N ASP A 396 19.28 -15.57 -13.21
CA ASP A 396 20.49 -16.42 -13.16
C ASP A 396 20.91 -16.79 -11.73
N ILE A 397 20.19 -16.30 -10.72
CA ILE A 397 20.52 -16.57 -9.32
C ILE A 397 20.04 -17.98 -8.94
N VAL A 398 21.00 -18.86 -8.65
CA VAL A 398 20.72 -20.18 -8.07
C VAL A 398 20.81 -20.10 -6.55
N ARG A 399 19.67 -20.25 -5.86
CA ARG A 399 19.59 -20.29 -4.40
C ARG A 399 19.82 -21.71 -3.90
N ILE A 400 20.82 -21.87 -3.03
CA ILE A 400 21.19 -23.17 -2.43
C ILE A 400 20.52 -23.32 -1.07
N GLU A 401 20.55 -22.26 -0.26
CA GLU A 401 19.92 -22.21 1.06
C GLU A 401 19.27 -20.84 1.26
N ASP A 402 17.94 -20.83 1.35
CA ASP A 402 17.14 -19.64 1.64
C ASP A 402 16.31 -19.85 2.90
N ILE A 403 16.68 -19.16 3.98
CA ILE A 403 15.96 -19.21 5.25
C ILE A 403 14.63 -18.43 5.22
N TYR A 404 14.33 -17.75 4.11
CA TYR A 404 13.10 -16.96 3.92
C TYR A 404 12.13 -17.59 2.91
N ALA A 405 12.36 -18.85 2.52
CA ALA A 405 11.46 -19.65 1.67
C ALA A 405 10.99 -18.98 0.36
N ARG A 406 11.88 -18.22 -0.32
CA ARG A 406 11.56 -17.55 -1.61
C ARG A 406 11.87 -18.42 -2.83
N ASN A 407 11.72 -19.73 -2.69
CA ASN A 407 11.99 -20.69 -3.77
C ASN A 407 10.83 -20.80 -4.75
#